data_AF-A0A7C6XGA8-F1
#
_entry.id   AF-A0A7C6XGA8-F1
#
_cell.length_a   1.000
_cell.length_b   1.000
_cell.length_c   1.000
_cell.angle_alpha   90.00
_cell.angle_beta   90.00
_cell.angle_gamma   90.00
#
_symmetry.space_group_name_H-M   'P 1'
#
loop_
_entity.id
_entity.type
_entity.pdbx_description
1 polymer ?
#
loop_
_entity_poly.entity_id
_entity_poly.type
_entity_poly.pdbx_seq_one_letter_code
_entity_poly.pdbx_strand_id
1 'polypeptide(L)'
;RHGGTVYFDKEHHGCGGCGVYLGFCEPAENLVYFVSCGIPGRLEGEHYKKSPELVAAALRQNDVRPAPAKYAIFKQVAALEEGERPEVIICFANGDELAGLVFLAGYAREEDAAIVPFSSGCGSIVAHPLREGRGTLPRAVLGMFDPSARPCVRAEELTFAAPVALWEEMLQNASESFLKTPTWAKLRARITGEATSES
;
A
#
# COMPACT_ATOMS: atom_id res chain seq x y z
N ARG A 1 11.23 9.67 4.41
CA ARG A 1 10.34 10.53 5.24
C ARG A 1 10.86 11.97 5.45
N HIS A 2 12.00 12.37 4.86
CA HIS A 2 12.52 13.74 4.89
C HIS A 2 12.04 14.63 3.72
N GLY A 3 10.92 14.28 3.09
CA GLY A 3 10.34 15.04 1.97
C GLY A 3 11.04 14.94 0.61
N GLY A 4 12.24 14.35 0.54
CA GLY A 4 12.97 14.19 -0.72
C GLY A 4 12.39 13.13 -1.66
N THR A 5 12.57 13.36 -2.96
CA THR A 5 12.38 12.33 -4.00
C THR A 5 13.41 11.22 -3.80
N VAL A 6 12.96 9.98 -3.83
CA VAL A 6 13.83 8.80 -3.78
C VAL A 6 13.57 7.93 -5.00
N TYR A 7 14.61 7.25 -5.45
CA TYR A 7 14.52 6.32 -6.57
C TYR A 7 15.20 5.00 -6.21
N PHE A 8 14.73 3.93 -6.84
CA PHE A 8 15.28 2.59 -6.72
C PHE A 8 15.52 2.03 -8.11
N ASP A 9 16.53 1.19 -8.26
CA ASP A 9 16.81 0.44 -9.47
C ASP A 9 17.17 -1.02 -9.14
N LYS A 10 17.51 -1.79 -10.18
CA LYS A 10 17.86 -3.21 -10.06
C LYS A 10 19.08 -3.47 -9.17
N GLU A 11 19.99 -2.51 -9.03
CA GLU A 11 21.22 -2.66 -8.24
C GLU A 11 21.05 -2.04 -6.84
N HIS A 12 20.13 -1.08 -6.69
CA HIS A 12 19.93 -0.26 -5.49
C HIS A 12 18.47 -0.29 -5.01
N HIS A 13 17.92 -1.47 -4.76
CA HIS A 13 16.55 -1.64 -4.26
C HIS A 13 16.46 -1.84 -2.72
N GLY A 14 17.59 -1.88 -2.01
CA GLY A 14 17.65 -1.94 -0.54
C GLY A 14 17.43 -3.34 0.05
N CYS A 15 16.27 -3.97 -0.20
CA CYS A 15 16.00 -5.35 0.26
C CYS A 15 15.47 -6.24 -0.86
N GLY A 16 15.61 -7.57 -0.72
CA GLY A 16 15.16 -8.53 -1.73
C GLY A 16 13.66 -8.41 -2.04
N GLY A 17 12.82 -8.20 -1.00
CA GLY A 17 11.39 -7.96 -1.18
C GLY A 17 11.11 -6.72 -2.05
N CYS A 18 11.81 -5.62 -1.80
CA CYS A 18 11.67 -4.40 -2.60
C CYS A 18 12.03 -4.64 -4.07
N GLY A 19 13.14 -5.34 -4.34
CA GLY A 19 13.53 -5.70 -5.70
C GLY A 19 12.49 -6.56 -6.42
N VAL A 20 11.88 -7.52 -5.71
CA VAL A 20 10.78 -8.35 -6.23
C VAL A 20 9.55 -7.48 -6.51
N TYR A 21 9.02 -6.78 -5.51
CA TYR A 21 7.73 -6.08 -5.60
C TYR A 21 7.78 -4.78 -6.44
N LEU A 22 8.96 -4.27 -6.75
CA LEU A 22 9.18 -3.24 -7.77
C LEU A 22 9.35 -3.81 -9.20
N GLY A 23 9.47 -5.14 -9.34
CA GLY A 23 9.59 -5.82 -10.63
C GLY A 23 11.02 -5.87 -11.19
N PHE A 24 12.05 -5.63 -10.37
CA PHE A 24 13.44 -5.65 -10.81
C PHE A 24 14.09 -7.04 -10.73
N CYS A 25 13.60 -7.90 -9.83
CA CYS A 25 14.20 -9.19 -9.49
C CYS A 25 13.14 -10.29 -9.38
N GLU A 26 13.55 -11.52 -9.67
CA GLU A 26 12.77 -12.70 -9.33
C GLU A 26 12.88 -13.02 -7.82
N PRO A 27 11.85 -13.62 -7.21
CA PRO A 27 11.92 -14.08 -5.83
C PRO A 27 13.03 -15.11 -5.64
N ALA A 28 13.78 -15.02 -4.54
CA ALA A 28 14.76 -16.04 -4.18
C ALA A 28 14.07 -17.39 -3.91
N GLU A 29 14.69 -18.50 -4.33
CA GLU A 29 14.11 -19.84 -4.17
C GLU A 29 13.77 -20.18 -2.71
N ASN A 30 14.59 -19.71 -1.76
CA ASN A 30 14.39 -19.94 -0.34
C ASN A 30 13.35 -19.02 0.32
N LEU A 31 12.76 -18.05 -0.42
CA LEU A 31 11.76 -17.14 0.11
C LEU A 31 10.55 -17.88 0.70
N VAL A 32 10.14 -18.98 0.07
CA VAL A 32 9.01 -19.79 0.55
C VAL A 32 9.27 -20.41 1.92
N TYR A 33 10.51 -20.78 2.22
CA TYR A 33 10.91 -21.26 3.54
C TYR A 33 11.08 -20.10 4.51
N PHE A 34 11.71 -19.00 4.09
CA PHE A 34 11.89 -17.81 4.92
C PHE A 34 10.57 -17.29 5.48
N VAL A 35 9.54 -17.10 4.65
CA VAL A 35 8.23 -16.58 5.10
C VAL A 35 7.43 -17.62 5.92
N SER A 36 7.79 -18.90 5.82
CA SER A 36 7.11 -19.99 6.53
C SER A 36 7.95 -20.57 7.67
N CYS A 37 8.41 -21.82 7.55
CA CYS A 37 8.98 -22.60 8.65
C CYS A 37 10.51 -22.52 8.77
N GLY A 38 11.17 -21.76 7.89
CA GLY A 38 12.62 -21.76 7.79
C GLY A 38 13.19 -23.09 7.29
N ILE A 39 14.50 -23.23 7.43
CA ILE A 39 15.26 -24.45 7.15
C ILE A 39 16.13 -24.73 8.39
N PRO A 40 15.92 -25.86 9.10
CA PRO A 40 16.64 -26.17 10.33
C PRO A 40 18.17 -26.02 10.18
N GLY A 41 18.78 -25.24 11.07
CA GLY A 41 20.22 -24.98 11.08
C GLY A 41 20.77 -24.12 9.93
N ARG A 42 19.91 -23.60 9.05
CA ARG A 42 20.33 -22.83 7.87
C ARG A 42 19.60 -21.49 7.72
N LEU A 43 18.31 -21.43 8.00
CA LEU A 43 17.47 -20.26 7.76
C LEU A 43 16.37 -20.19 8.82
N GLU A 44 16.34 -19.11 9.59
CA GLU A 44 15.21 -18.83 10.48
C GLU A 44 13.97 -18.50 9.65
N GLY A 45 12.82 -19.05 10.05
CA GLY A 45 11.53 -18.76 9.42
C GLY A 45 10.80 -17.62 10.12
N GLU A 46 10.03 -16.83 9.39
CA GLU A 46 9.16 -15.79 9.93
C GLU A 46 7.85 -16.35 10.50
N HIS A 47 7.46 -17.56 10.09
CA HIS A 47 6.22 -18.23 10.50
C HIS A 47 4.93 -17.44 10.18
N TYR A 48 4.95 -16.58 9.16
CA TYR A 48 3.77 -15.83 8.70
C TYR A 48 2.82 -16.68 7.86
N LYS A 49 3.32 -17.78 7.29
CA LYS A 49 2.50 -18.85 6.70
C LYS A 49 2.92 -20.20 7.25
N LYS A 50 1.94 -21.11 7.33
CA LYS A 50 2.15 -22.44 7.90
C LYS A 50 3.13 -23.31 7.11
N SER A 51 3.21 -23.14 5.78
CA SER A 51 4.06 -23.97 4.93
C SER A 51 4.57 -23.24 3.68
N PRO A 52 5.69 -23.72 3.07
CA PRO A 52 6.22 -23.18 1.83
C PRO A 52 5.22 -23.19 0.67
N GLU A 53 4.34 -24.18 0.60
CA GLU A 53 3.32 -24.31 -0.46
C GLU A 53 2.29 -23.17 -0.39
N LEU A 54 1.90 -22.77 0.82
CA LEU A 54 1.01 -21.63 1.04
C LEU A 54 1.67 -20.31 0.65
N VAL A 55 2.98 -20.17 0.91
CA VAL A 55 3.74 -18.99 0.46
C VAL A 55 3.82 -18.98 -1.06
N ALA A 56 4.16 -20.10 -1.69
CA ALA A 56 4.22 -20.21 -3.15
C ALA A 56 2.87 -19.91 -3.81
N ALA A 57 1.76 -20.36 -3.21
CA ALA A 57 0.42 -20.02 -3.68
C ALA A 57 0.12 -18.51 -3.58
N ALA A 58 0.48 -17.87 -2.47
CA ALA A 58 0.34 -16.43 -2.31
C ALA A 58 1.20 -15.64 -3.31
N LEU A 59 2.47 -16.04 -3.52
CA LEU A 59 3.37 -15.38 -4.46
C LEU A 59 2.84 -15.45 -5.90
N ARG A 60 2.28 -16.59 -6.33
CA ARG A 60 1.64 -16.71 -7.65
C ARG A 60 0.46 -15.76 -7.85
N GLN A 61 -0.27 -15.41 -6.79
CA GLN A 61 -1.42 -14.51 -6.85
C GLN A 61 -1.02 -13.02 -6.91
N ASN A 62 0.22 -12.68 -6.54
CA ASN A 62 0.68 -11.29 -6.51
C ASN A 62 0.81 -10.67 -7.90
N ASP A 63 1.01 -11.48 -8.95
CA ASP A 63 1.10 -11.04 -10.36
C ASP A 63 1.94 -9.76 -10.54
N VAL A 64 3.14 -9.79 -9.95
CA VAL A 64 4.06 -8.66 -9.96
C VAL A 64 4.53 -8.44 -11.40
N ARG A 65 4.25 -7.25 -11.96
CA ARG A 65 4.76 -6.93 -13.29
C ARG A 65 6.26 -6.67 -13.23
N PRO A 66 7.01 -6.98 -14.31
CA PRO A 66 8.35 -6.46 -14.50
C PRO A 66 8.40 -4.93 -14.44
N ALA A 67 9.51 -4.38 -13.97
CA ALA A 67 9.72 -2.94 -13.92
C ALA A 67 9.64 -2.36 -15.34
N PRO A 68 8.78 -1.35 -15.60
CA PRO A 68 8.60 -0.81 -16.95
C PRO A 68 9.75 0.12 -17.37
N ALA A 69 10.61 0.52 -16.44
CA ALA A 69 11.70 1.45 -16.64
C ALA A 69 12.87 1.13 -15.70
N LYS A 70 14.00 1.83 -15.92
CA LYS A 70 15.22 1.67 -15.11
C LYS A 70 15.02 2.04 -13.64
N TYR A 71 14.20 3.05 -13.37
CA TYR A 71 14.01 3.62 -12.04
C TYR A 71 12.55 3.54 -11.60
N ALA A 72 12.33 3.13 -10.36
CA ALA A 72 11.08 3.35 -9.65
C ALA A 72 11.22 4.60 -8.78
N ILE A 73 10.38 5.60 -9.01
CA ILE A 73 10.49 6.93 -8.38
C ILE A 73 9.36 7.08 -7.36
N PHE A 74 9.72 7.46 -6.14
CA PHE A 74 8.80 7.85 -5.08
C PHE A 74 8.99 9.32 -4.79
N LYS A 75 7.92 10.09 -4.99
CA LYS A 75 7.91 11.54 -4.92
C LYS A 75 6.67 11.98 -4.14
N GLN A 76 6.79 13.06 -3.37
CA GLN A 76 5.63 13.66 -2.74
C GLN A 76 4.71 14.23 -3.81
N VAL A 77 3.39 14.09 -3.64
CA VAL A 77 2.40 14.63 -4.59
C VAL A 77 2.60 16.13 -4.82
N ALA A 78 2.94 16.88 -3.76
CA ALA A 78 3.22 18.32 -3.84
C ALA A 78 4.49 18.69 -4.62
N ALA A 79 5.34 17.72 -4.94
CA ALA A 79 6.58 17.90 -5.70
C ALA A 79 6.50 17.34 -7.12
N LEU A 80 5.32 16.89 -7.56
CA LEU A 80 5.10 16.46 -8.95
C LEU A 80 5.16 17.67 -9.88
N GLU A 81 5.90 17.51 -10.97
CA GLU A 81 6.05 18.50 -12.03
C GLU A 81 4.96 18.33 -13.09
N GLU A 82 4.78 19.34 -13.94
CA GLU A 82 3.80 19.26 -15.02
C GLU A 82 4.10 18.11 -15.98
N GLY A 83 3.09 17.28 -16.25
CA GLY A 83 3.22 16.07 -17.06
C GLY A 83 3.69 14.82 -16.31
N GLU A 84 4.12 14.93 -15.05
CA GLU A 84 4.37 13.75 -14.21
C GLU A 84 3.06 13.16 -13.70
N ARG A 85 2.77 11.91 -14.09
CA ARG A 85 1.61 11.16 -13.59
C ARG A 85 2.05 9.95 -12.78
N PRO A 86 1.76 9.90 -11.47
CA PRO A 86 2.06 8.73 -10.66
C PRO A 86 1.15 7.56 -11.08
N GLU A 87 1.60 6.33 -10.89
CA GLU A 87 0.76 5.15 -11.10
C GLU A 87 -0.04 4.77 -9.86
N VAL A 88 0.51 5.07 -8.67
CA VAL A 88 -0.07 4.77 -7.37
C VAL A 88 0.10 5.97 -6.45
N ILE A 89 -0.95 6.31 -5.70
CA ILE A 89 -0.90 7.24 -4.58
C ILE A 89 -0.82 6.43 -3.28
N ILE A 90 0.14 6.76 -2.42
CA ILE A 90 0.38 6.08 -1.14
C ILE A 90 0.19 7.10 0.00
N CYS A 91 -0.77 6.85 0.86
CA CYS A 91 -1.04 7.61 2.07
C CYS A 91 -0.58 6.80 3.29
N PHE A 92 0.22 7.41 4.16
CA PHE A 92 0.41 6.91 5.53
C PHE A 92 -0.65 7.56 6.39
N ALA A 93 -1.45 6.75 7.07
CA ALA A 93 -2.67 7.21 7.70
C ALA A 93 -2.96 6.42 8.98
N ASN A 94 -3.50 7.11 9.98
CA ASN A 94 -4.06 6.50 11.18
C ASN A 94 -5.47 5.93 10.94
N GLY A 95 -6.06 5.30 11.94
CA GLY A 95 -7.38 4.66 11.82
C GLY A 95 -8.52 5.60 11.38
N ASP A 96 -8.52 6.85 11.82
CA ASP A 96 -9.57 7.82 11.47
C ASP A 96 -9.40 8.33 10.04
N GLU A 97 -8.16 8.59 9.63
CA GLU A 97 -7.82 8.97 8.25
C GLU A 97 -8.14 7.84 7.27
N LEU A 98 -7.78 6.60 7.63
CA LEU A 98 -8.12 5.41 6.84
C LEU A 98 -9.63 5.22 6.70
N ALA A 99 -10.41 5.46 7.75
CA ALA A 99 -11.87 5.37 7.66
C ALA A 99 -12.42 6.32 6.59
N GLY A 100 -11.90 7.55 6.51
CA GLY A 100 -12.25 8.50 5.46
C GLY A 100 -11.83 8.03 4.06
N LEU A 101 -10.57 7.58 3.92
CA LEU A 101 -10.04 7.13 2.63
C LEU A 101 -10.79 5.92 2.07
N VAL A 102 -11.09 4.92 2.92
CA VAL A 102 -11.82 3.71 2.53
C VAL A 102 -13.25 4.04 2.11
N PHE A 103 -13.98 4.83 2.89
CA PHE A 103 -15.35 5.20 2.53
C PHE A 103 -15.41 6.10 1.30
N LEU A 104 -14.43 6.98 1.12
CA LEU A 104 -14.37 7.81 -0.08
C LEU A 104 -14.08 6.97 -1.33
N ALA A 105 -13.20 5.97 -1.24
CA ALA A 105 -12.95 5.04 -2.34
C ALA A 105 -14.21 4.28 -2.78
N GLY A 106 -15.12 3.97 -1.84
CA GLY A 106 -16.38 3.29 -2.11
C GLY A 106 -17.57 4.21 -2.40
N TYR A 107 -17.40 5.53 -2.36
CA TYR A 107 -18.53 6.46 -2.35
C TYR A 107 -19.46 6.34 -3.59
N ALA A 108 -18.87 6.07 -4.76
CA ALA A 108 -19.60 5.98 -6.02
C ALA A 108 -19.73 4.54 -6.54
N ARG A 109 -19.62 3.53 -5.66
CA ARG A 109 -19.50 2.12 -6.05
C ARG A 109 -20.46 1.22 -5.30
N GLU A 110 -20.90 0.14 -5.96
CA GLU A 110 -21.71 -0.91 -5.33
C GLU A 110 -20.82 -1.94 -4.61
N GLU A 111 -19.64 -2.21 -5.15
CA GLU A 111 -18.68 -3.18 -4.65
C GLU A 111 -17.71 -2.62 -3.60
N ASP A 112 -17.09 -3.52 -2.84
CA ASP A 112 -16.00 -3.17 -1.94
C ASP A 112 -14.84 -2.50 -2.69
N ALA A 113 -14.50 -1.27 -2.29
CA ALA A 113 -13.46 -0.47 -2.93
C ALA A 113 -12.08 -0.56 -2.27
N ALA A 114 -11.92 -1.42 -1.25
CA ALA A 114 -10.65 -1.62 -0.56
C ALA A 114 -10.41 -3.08 -0.19
N ILE A 115 -9.14 -3.51 -0.18
CA ILE A 115 -8.72 -4.86 0.22
C ILE A 115 -7.54 -4.85 1.20
N VAL A 116 -7.42 -5.92 1.98
CA VAL A 116 -6.27 -6.18 2.88
C VAL A 116 -5.61 -7.50 2.48
N PRO A 117 -4.62 -7.50 1.56
CA PRO A 117 -3.96 -8.72 1.12
C PRO A 117 -2.91 -9.22 2.14
N PHE A 118 -2.66 -10.53 2.15
CA PHE A 118 -1.44 -11.07 2.76
C PHE A 118 -0.24 -10.67 1.89
N SER A 119 0.53 -9.69 2.35
CA SER A 119 1.61 -9.10 1.56
C SER A 119 2.71 -8.57 2.47
N SER A 120 3.92 -8.49 1.92
CA SER A 120 4.98 -7.66 2.50
C SER A 120 4.59 -6.17 2.48
N GLY A 121 5.31 -5.35 3.25
CA GLY A 121 5.16 -3.90 3.22
C GLY A 121 5.24 -3.32 1.79
N CYS A 122 6.33 -3.58 1.06
CA CYS A 122 6.51 -3.10 -0.31
C CYS A 122 5.47 -3.66 -1.30
N GLY A 123 5.06 -4.92 -1.16
CA GLY A 123 3.99 -5.50 -1.97
C GLY A 123 2.67 -4.77 -1.80
N SER A 124 2.34 -4.38 -0.56
CA SER A 124 1.05 -3.73 -0.23
C SER A 124 0.94 -2.30 -0.75
N ILE A 125 2.06 -1.58 -0.91
CA ILE A 125 2.06 -0.19 -1.38
C ILE A 125 2.44 -0.03 -2.86
N VAL A 126 2.99 -1.09 -3.49
CA VAL A 126 3.39 -1.06 -4.91
C VAL A 126 2.67 -2.12 -5.73
N ALA A 127 2.99 -3.39 -5.54
CA ALA A 127 2.60 -4.44 -6.48
C ALA A 127 1.08 -4.67 -6.50
N HIS A 128 0.45 -4.76 -5.33
CA HIS A 128 -0.99 -4.95 -5.23
C HIS A 128 -1.79 -3.78 -5.85
N PRO A 129 -1.53 -2.50 -5.53
CA PRO A 129 -2.25 -1.41 -6.18
C PRO A 129 -1.97 -1.37 -7.69
N LEU A 130 -0.72 -1.54 -8.15
CA LEU A 130 -0.44 -1.62 -9.59
C LEU A 130 -1.20 -2.74 -10.30
N ARG A 131 -1.43 -3.87 -9.63
CA ARG A 131 -2.24 -4.98 -10.16
C ARG A 131 -3.73 -4.62 -10.20
N GLU A 132 -4.28 -4.04 -9.13
CA GLU A 132 -5.67 -3.56 -9.12
C GLU A 132 -5.93 -2.54 -10.23
N GLY A 133 -4.96 -1.65 -10.49
CA GLY A 133 -5.03 -0.64 -11.55
C GLY A 133 -5.10 -1.17 -12.99
N ARG A 134 -4.88 -2.48 -13.20
CA ARG A 134 -5.05 -3.13 -14.53
C ARG A 134 -6.52 -3.51 -14.79
N GLY A 135 -7.33 -3.59 -13.74
CA GLY A 135 -8.76 -3.91 -13.84
C GLY A 135 -9.61 -2.68 -14.13
N THR A 136 -10.86 -2.92 -14.54
CA THR A 136 -11.86 -1.87 -14.76
C THR A 136 -12.46 -1.34 -13.47
N LEU A 137 -12.34 -2.09 -12.37
CA LEU A 137 -12.89 -1.74 -11.05
C LEU A 137 -11.77 -1.82 -9.98
N PRO A 138 -10.77 -0.92 -10.04
CA PRO A 138 -9.59 -0.99 -9.19
C PRO A 138 -9.93 -0.73 -7.73
N ARG A 139 -9.46 -1.55 -6.78
CA ARG A 139 -9.62 -1.30 -5.35
C ARG A 139 -8.37 -0.68 -4.75
N ALA A 140 -8.54 0.08 -3.68
CA ALA A 140 -7.44 0.51 -2.84
C ALA A 140 -6.90 -0.66 -2.01
N VAL A 141 -5.64 -0.56 -1.61
CA VAL A 141 -4.95 -1.57 -0.82
C VAL A 141 -4.59 -0.98 0.52
N LEU A 142 -5.13 -1.58 1.58
CA LEU A 142 -4.70 -1.32 2.94
C LEU A 142 -3.47 -2.17 3.24
N GLY A 143 -2.41 -1.52 3.72
CA GLY A 143 -1.08 -2.11 3.80
C GLY A 143 -0.35 -1.80 5.11
N MET A 144 0.92 -2.18 5.14
CA MET A 144 1.75 -2.18 6.35
C MET A 144 1.16 -3.04 7.48
N PHE A 145 0.51 -4.17 7.16
CA PHE A 145 0.14 -5.18 8.17
C PHE A 145 1.19 -6.30 8.32
N ASP A 146 2.22 -6.28 7.48
CA ASP A 146 3.38 -7.15 7.55
C ASP A 146 4.15 -6.93 8.87
N PRO A 147 4.25 -7.93 9.77
CA PRO A 147 4.93 -7.76 11.04
C PRO A 147 6.42 -7.40 10.89
N SER A 148 7.09 -7.82 9.80
CA SER A 148 8.47 -7.45 9.50
C SER A 148 8.60 -5.99 9.04
N ALA A 149 7.56 -5.42 8.43
CA ALA A 149 7.56 -4.03 7.99
C ALA A 149 6.97 -3.05 9.02
N ARG A 150 6.16 -3.53 9.98
CA ARG A 150 5.53 -2.66 11.00
C ARG A 150 6.54 -1.77 11.73
N PRO A 151 7.73 -2.23 12.16
CA PRO A 151 8.68 -1.37 12.84
C PRO A 151 9.21 -0.19 11.99
N CYS A 152 8.99 -0.20 10.66
CA CYS A 152 9.47 0.85 9.75
C CYS A 152 8.52 2.05 9.60
N VAL A 153 7.31 2.01 10.20
CA VAL A 153 6.35 3.13 10.20
C VAL A 153 5.83 3.38 11.62
N ARG A 154 5.17 4.51 11.89
CA ARG A 154 4.72 4.82 13.26
C ARG A 154 3.70 3.79 13.74
N ALA A 155 3.55 3.66 15.06
CA ALA A 155 2.73 2.61 15.68
C ALA A 155 1.24 2.73 15.31
N GLU A 156 0.76 3.96 15.19
CA GLU A 156 -0.59 4.36 14.83
C GLU A 156 -0.85 4.40 13.32
N GLU A 157 0.22 4.38 12.51
CA GLU A 157 0.14 4.48 11.05
C GLU A 157 0.03 3.11 10.38
N LEU A 158 -0.86 3.03 9.40
CA LEU A 158 -0.86 2.02 8.35
C LEU A 158 -0.72 2.73 7.00
N THR A 159 -0.95 2.03 5.89
CA THR A 159 -0.99 2.66 4.56
C THR A 159 -2.28 2.39 3.83
N PHE A 160 -2.71 3.37 3.06
CA PHE A 160 -3.69 3.25 1.99
C PHE A 160 -2.97 3.51 0.66
N ALA A 161 -3.03 2.57 -0.27
CA ALA A 161 -2.43 2.73 -1.59
C ALA A 161 -3.48 2.52 -2.68
N ALA A 162 -3.66 3.49 -3.56
CA ALA A 162 -4.67 3.45 -4.62
C ALA A 162 -4.03 3.66 -5.99
N PRO A 163 -4.46 2.93 -7.03
CA PRO A 163 -4.17 3.30 -8.41
C PRO A 163 -4.61 4.74 -8.68
N VAL A 164 -3.83 5.49 -9.45
CA VAL A 164 -4.09 6.91 -9.70
C VAL A 164 -5.50 7.16 -10.26
N ALA A 165 -6.05 6.25 -11.06
CA ALA A 165 -7.41 6.37 -11.59
C ALA A 165 -8.49 6.34 -10.49
N LEU A 166 -8.35 5.44 -9.51
CA LEU A 166 -9.24 5.42 -8.34
C LEU A 166 -9.07 6.68 -7.52
N TRP A 167 -7.83 7.17 -7.35
CA TRP A 167 -7.58 8.41 -6.62
C TRP A 167 -8.24 9.62 -7.29
N GLU A 168 -8.15 9.73 -8.62
CA GLU A 168 -8.81 10.79 -9.40
C GLU A 168 -10.34 10.73 -9.23
N GLU A 169 -10.95 9.54 -9.28
CA GLU A 169 -12.38 9.33 -9.01
C GLU A 169 -12.77 9.77 -7.57
N MET A 170 -11.96 9.40 -6.58
CA MET A 170 -12.15 9.84 -5.19
C MET A 170 -12.14 11.36 -5.06
N LEU A 171 -11.20 12.05 -5.74
CA LEU A 171 -11.09 13.51 -5.71
C LEU A 171 -12.31 14.19 -6.36
N GLN A 172 -12.80 13.66 -7.47
CA GLN A 172 -13.99 14.18 -8.15
C GLN A 172 -15.22 14.10 -7.23
N ASN A 173 -15.37 12.99 -6.52
CA ASN A 173 -16.49 12.76 -5.61
C ASN A 173 -16.34 13.42 -4.23
N ALA A 174 -15.12 13.82 -3.84
CA ALA A 174 -14.83 14.31 -2.49
C ALA A 174 -15.76 15.46 -2.05
N SER A 175 -16.05 16.37 -2.97
CA SER A 175 -16.88 17.54 -2.68
C SER A 175 -18.37 17.21 -2.48
N GLU A 176 -18.86 16.09 -2.99
CA GLU A 176 -20.27 15.67 -2.85
C GLU A 176 -20.45 14.64 -1.73
N SER A 177 -19.35 14.13 -1.20
CA SER A 177 -19.32 13.05 -0.23
C SER A 177 -19.57 13.45 1.23
N PHE A 178 -19.54 12.44 2.09
CA PHE A 178 -19.69 12.58 3.54
C PHE A 178 -18.64 13.49 4.21
N LEU A 179 -17.56 13.87 3.52
CA LEU A 179 -16.51 14.76 4.03
C LEU A 179 -17.03 16.15 4.43
N LYS A 180 -18.22 16.56 3.97
CA LYS A 180 -18.87 17.82 4.39
C LYS A 180 -19.84 17.65 5.55
N THR A 181 -20.06 16.44 6.04
CA THR A 181 -21.09 16.14 7.04
C THR A 181 -20.60 16.36 8.47
N PRO A 182 -21.52 16.55 9.44
CA PRO A 182 -21.16 16.59 10.86
C PRO A 182 -20.44 15.33 11.35
N THR A 183 -20.74 14.16 10.78
CA THR A 183 -20.07 12.91 11.12
C THR A 183 -18.58 12.98 10.81
N TRP A 184 -18.20 13.45 9.62
CA TRP A 184 -16.79 13.65 9.29
C TRP A 184 -16.15 14.76 10.11
N ALA A 185 -16.88 15.83 10.45
CA ALA A 185 -16.35 16.89 11.30
C ALA A 185 -15.86 16.38 12.66
N LYS A 186 -16.56 15.39 13.27
CA LYS A 186 -16.13 14.74 14.52
C LYS A 186 -14.82 13.95 14.35
N LEU A 187 -14.67 13.22 13.24
CA LEU A 187 -13.42 12.49 12.95
C LEU A 187 -12.27 13.45 12.64
N ARG A 188 -12.52 14.50 11.86
CA ARG A 188 -11.52 15.53 11.57
C ARG A 188 -10.99 16.18 12.84
N ALA A 189 -11.86 16.46 13.82
CA ALA A 189 -11.43 17.00 15.12
C ALA A 189 -10.48 16.05 15.86
N ARG A 190 -10.74 14.72 15.82
CA ARG A 190 -9.81 13.71 16.36
C ARG A 190 -8.47 13.68 15.62
N ILE A 191 -8.49 13.85 14.30
CA ILE A 191 -7.29 13.87 13.45
C ILE A 191 -6.44 15.12 13.71
N THR A 192 -7.05 16.30 13.81
CA THR A 192 -6.34 17.58 14.00
C THR A 192 -6.01 17.87 15.47
N GLY A 193 -6.55 17.10 16.41
CA GLY A 193 -6.44 17.37 17.84
C GLY A 193 -7.27 18.56 18.31
N GLU A 194 -8.27 18.99 17.53
CA GLU A 194 -9.24 20.00 17.94
C GLU A 194 -10.21 19.39 18.95
N ALA A 195 -10.41 20.06 20.09
CA ALA A 195 -11.39 19.63 21.08
C ALA A 195 -12.79 19.64 20.46
N THR A 196 -13.44 18.48 20.37
CA THR A 196 -14.87 18.41 20.09
C THR A 196 -15.59 19.03 21.29
N SER A 197 -16.13 20.26 21.14
CA SER A 197 -17.15 20.75 22.06
C SER A 197 -18.34 19.80 21.92
N GLU A 198 -18.49 18.91 22.90
CA GLU A 198 -19.52 17.87 22.92
C GLU A 198 -20.92 18.47 22.78
N SER A 199 -21.76 17.77 22.03
CA SER A 199 -23.23 17.79 22.13
C SER A 199 -23.71 16.35 22.15
#